data_AF-A0A7X8K9S2-F1
#
_entry.id   AF-A0A7X8K9S2-F1
#
_cell.length_a   1.000
_cell.length_b   1.000
_cell.length_c   1.000
_cell.angle_alpha   90.00
_cell.angle_beta   90.00
_cell.angle_gamma   90.00
#
_symmetry.space_group_name_H-M   'P 1'
#
loop_
_entity.id
_entity.type
_entity.pdbx_description
1 polymer ?
#
loop_
_entity_poly.entity_id
_entity_poly.type
_entity_poly.pdbx_seq_one_letter_code
_entity_poly.pdbx_strand_id
1 'polypeptide(L)'
;TERYVGYSFSLGQLATDGIIPDGGAQAFATYKVEDPSFVPLLDEMNVEYFATPPPKPSIFSSILSYLLPFFFIVILWRIIFSRMGSGGQGVLSFTQNKAKIVAEGDTGIRFADVAGVDESKYELEEVVDFLKNPDKYTEIGGKIPKGVLLVGPPGTGKTLLAKAVAGEAQVPFFRMSGADFVEMFVGVGAARVRDLFRQARENSPCIIFIDEIDAIGRARVGAGIGGNDEREQTLNQLLVEMDGFDSRTGVIILAATNRPEILDQALLRPGRFDRQVLVDKPDLKGRYEILKIHTRKITLSDDVDLNKIAQASAGLAGADLANIANEAALMAVRGGRKAVTQADFEEAIEKSVAGLERKSRILNPKERERVAYHEAGHALTAYLTEGAEPVSKISIIPRGFGALGYTLQYPTEDRFLLSESELMINIDTLLGGRAAEEVVFGDISTGAGNDISRASDLVRRMITEFGMSDRYRNITLPTTQSGIAGVGGSRDYSEKTQEYIDNETARIVNERYEIVKANLEKNKEALLTITSELLEDEVLSGDRFEELAKSKVIG
;
A
#
# COMPACT_ATOMS: atom_id res chain seq x y z
N THR A 1 -20.23 -38.13 -42.81
CA THR A 1 -21.33 -38.56 -43.69
C THR A 1 -22.60 -38.48 -42.86
N GLU A 2 -23.47 -37.51 -43.10
CA GLU A 2 -24.69 -37.38 -42.30
C GLU A 2 -25.68 -38.49 -42.67
N ARG A 3 -26.11 -39.31 -41.70
CA ARG A 3 -27.09 -40.38 -41.90
C ARG A 3 -28.44 -39.98 -41.30
N TYR A 4 -29.48 -40.10 -42.12
CA TYR A 4 -30.86 -39.80 -41.79
C TYR A 4 -31.65 -41.11 -41.81
N VAL A 5 -32.35 -41.43 -40.72
CA VAL A 5 -33.22 -42.62 -40.66
C VAL A 5 -34.64 -42.17 -41.01
N GLY A 6 -35.18 -42.70 -42.11
CA GLY A 6 -36.49 -42.32 -42.65
C GLY A 6 -37.53 -43.41 -42.47
N TYR A 7 -38.78 -43.00 -42.25
CA TYR A 7 -39.95 -43.89 -42.19
C TYR A 7 -40.85 -43.65 -43.41
N SER A 8 -41.33 -44.72 -44.05
CA SER A 8 -42.40 -44.65 -45.05
C SER A 8 -43.76 -44.70 -44.35
N PHE A 9 -44.62 -43.72 -44.57
CA PHE A 9 -46.01 -43.76 -44.12
C PHE A 9 -46.96 -43.94 -45.32
N SER A 10 -48.06 -44.66 -45.14
CA SER A 10 -49.12 -44.80 -46.14
C SER A 10 -50.07 -43.60 -46.11
N LEU A 11 -50.69 -43.27 -47.25
CA LEU A 11 -51.50 -42.06 -47.50
C LEU A 11 -52.59 -41.74 -46.44
N GLY A 12 -52.99 -42.70 -45.60
CA GLY A 12 -53.99 -42.51 -44.55
C GLY A 12 -53.54 -41.64 -43.36
N GLN A 13 -52.24 -41.42 -43.17
CA GLN A 13 -51.69 -40.58 -42.09
C GLN A 13 -51.41 -39.12 -42.49
N LEU A 14 -51.48 -38.78 -43.78
CA LEU A 14 -51.28 -37.41 -44.29
C LEU A 14 -52.55 -36.54 -44.27
N ALA A 15 -53.72 -37.13 -44.02
CA ALA A 15 -54.99 -36.41 -44.01
C ALA A 15 -55.21 -35.49 -42.79
N THR A 16 -54.37 -35.60 -41.75
CA THR A 16 -54.46 -34.75 -40.55
C THR A 16 -53.63 -33.46 -40.59
N ASP A 17 -52.72 -33.30 -41.56
CA ASP A 17 -51.84 -32.11 -41.66
C ASP A 17 -51.96 -31.31 -42.98
N GLY A 18 -53.05 -31.53 -43.74
CA GLY A 18 -53.59 -30.50 -44.65
C GLY A 18 -52.81 -30.17 -45.93
N ILE A 19 -51.98 -31.06 -46.48
CA ILE A 19 -51.38 -30.88 -47.82
C ILE A 19 -51.34 -32.22 -48.57
N ILE A 20 -52.18 -32.39 -49.59
CA ILE A 20 -52.12 -33.51 -50.55
C ILE A 20 -51.87 -32.93 -51.95
N PRO A 21 -50.71 -33.20 -52.58
CA PRO A 21 -50.56 -33.08 -54.02
C PRO A 21 -50.89 -34.42 -54.69
N ASP A 22 -51.82 -34.41 -55.64
CA ASP A 22 -52.18 -35.56 -56.47
C ASP A 22 -50.98 -36.09 -57.27
N GLY A 23 -50.71 -37.38 -57.14
CA GLY A 23 -49.64 -38.09 -57.85
C GLY A 23 -48.78 -38.88 -56.87
N GLY A 24 -48.82 -40.21 -56.96
CA GLY A 24 -48.24 -41.15 -55.99
C GLY A 24 -46.77 -40.90 -55.63
N ALA A 25 -46.54 -40.07 -54.61
CA ALA A 25 -45.26 -39.83 -53.98
C ALA A 25 -45.36 -40.17 -52.48
N GLN A 26 -44.54 -41.11 -52.02
CA GLN A 26 -44.36 -41.39 -50.60
C GLN A 26 -43.61 -40.20 -49.95
N ALA A 27 -44.21 -39.56 -48.95
CA ALA A 27 -43.53 -38.54 -48.15
C ALA A 27 -42.75 -39.22 -47.02
N PHE A 28 -41.48 -38.84 -46.84
CA PHE A 28 -40.60 -39.35 -45.78
C PHE A 28 -40.22 -38.22 -44.84
N ALA A 29 -40.40 -38.44 -43.53
CA ALA A 29 -39.82 -37.59 -42.49
C ALA A 29 -38.57 -38.29 -41.94
N THR A 30 -37.46 -37.55 -41.86
CA THR A 30 -36.20 -38.03 -41.30
C THR A 30 -35.83 -37.21 -40.07
N TYR A 31 -35.29 -37.88 -39.05
CA TYR A 31 -34.77 -37.21 -37.86
C TYR A 31 -33.26 -37.37 -37.83
N LYS A 32 -32.56 -36.26 -37.52
CA LYS A 32 -31.12 -36.27 -37.34
C LYS A 32 -30.79 -36.87 -35.98
N VAL A 33 -29.94 -37.89 -35.96
CA VAL A 33 -29.38 -38.45 -34.72
C VAL A 33 -28.03 -37.79 -34.50
N GLU A 34 -27.97 -36.75 -33.67
CA GLU A 34 -26.73 -36.06 -33.33
C GLU A 34 -26.15 -36.63 -32.02
N ASP A 35 -25.33 -37.68 -32.14
CA ASP A 35 -24.36 -38.04 -31.10
C ASP A 35 -23.00 -38.31 -31.77
N PRO A 36 -22.01 -37.40 -31.65
CA PRO A 36 -20.72 -37.50 -32.33
C PRO A 36 -19.87 -38.71 -31.92
N SER A 37 -20.17 -39.33 -30.77
CA SER A 37 -19.35 -40.39 -30.18
C SER A 37 -20.01 -41.76 -30.23
N PHE A 38 -21.34 -41.81 -30.12
CA PHE A 38 -22.08 -43.05 -29.95
C PHE A 38 -22.49 -43.69 -31.29
N VAL A 39 -22.80 -42.88 -32.30
CA VAL A 39 -23.22 -43.37 -33.63
C VAL A 39 -22.10 -44.14 -34.37
N PRO A 40 -20.83 -43.68 -34.39
CA PRO A 40 -19.74 -44.41 -35.03
C PRO A 40 -19.45 -45.78 -34.38
N LEU A 41 -19.64 -45.89 -33.06
CA LEU A 41 -19.43 -47.13 -32.30
C LEU A 41 -20.50 -48.19 -32.61
N LEU A 42 -21.76 -47.77 -32.78
CA LEU A 42 -22.86 -48.64 -33.19
C LEU A 42 -22.67 -49.16 -34.62
N ASP A 43 -22.15 -48.31 -35.51
CA ASP A 43 -21.77 -48.67 -36.87
C ASP A 43 -20.61 -49.69 -36.89
N GLU A 44 -19.58 -49.53 -36.05
CA GLU A 44 -18.44 -50.47 -35.96
C GLU A 44 -18.86 -51.85 -35.46
N MET A 45 -19.85 -51.91 -34.56
CA MET A 45 -20.40 -53.15 -34.00
C MET A 45 -21.55 -53.73 -34.80
N ASN A 46 -21.92 -53.10 -35.93
CA ASN A 46 -22.96 -53.55 -36.87
C ASN A 46 -24.35 -53.74 -36.22
N VAL A 47 -24.73 -52.84 -35.31
CA VAL A 47 -25.99 -52.89 -34.56
C VAL A 47 -27.05 -52.03 -35.24
N GLU A 48 -28.23 -52.59 -35.55
CA GLU A 48 -29.37 -51.82 -36.03
C GLU A 48 -29.96 -50.95 -34.92
N TYR A 49 -30.12 -49.65 -35.17
CA TYR A 49 -30.73 -48.70 -34.25
C TYR A 49 -31.81 -47.86 -34.95
N PHE A 50 -32.82 -47.45 -34.18
CA PHE A 50 -33.95 -46.65 -34.66
C PHE A 50 -34.17 -45.45 -33.74
N ALA A 51 -34.56 -44.30 -34.30
CA ALA A 51 -34.83 -43.08 -33.54
C ALA A 51 -36.34 -42.87 -33.40
N THR A 52 -36.84 -42.85 -32.15
CA THR A 52 -38.24 -42.48 -31.88
C THR A 52 -38.37 -40.97 -31.74
N PRO A 53 -39.44 -40.33 -32.26
CA PRO A 53 -39.65 -38.90 -32.09
C PRO A 53 -39.77 -38.56 -30.59
N PRO A 54 -39.16 -37.45 -30.12
CA PRO A 54 -39.28 -37.05 -28.73
C PRO A 54 -40.76 -36.81 -28.38
N PRO A 55 -41.24 -37.26 -27.20
CA PRO A 55 -42.62 -37.05 -26.80
C PRO A 55 -42.90 -35.55 -26.73
N LYS A 56 -43.85 -35.05 -27.54
CA LYS A 56 -44.28 -33.65 -27.47
C LYS A 56 -44.82 -33.40 -26.06
N PRO A 57 -44.27 -32.45 -25.29
CA PRO A 57 -44.80 -32.14 -23.96
C PRO A 57 -46.25 -31.71 -24.09
N SER A 58 -47.11 -32.18 -23.17
CA SER A 58 -48.51 -31.78 -23.15
C SER A 58 -48.61 -30.26 -23.06
N ILE A 59 -49.50 -29.65 -23.85
CA ILE A 59 -49.73 -28.20 -23.83
C ILE A 59 -50.09 -27.75 -22.41
N PHE A 60 -50.79 -28.60 -21.65
CA PHE A 60 -51.15 -28.35 -20.26
C PHE A 60 -49.93 -28.30 -19.33
N SER A 61 -48.95 -29.21 -19.48
CA SER A 61 -47.74 -29.20 -18.65
C SER A 61 -46.85 -27.99 -18.94
N SER A 62 -46.81 -27.56 -20.20
CA SER A 62 -46.08 -26.37 -20.62
C SER A 62 -46.69 -25.10 -20.02
N ILE A 63 -48.02 -24.93 -20.12
CA ILE A 63 -48.73 -23.77 -19.53
C ILE A 63 -48.57 -23.73 -18.01
N LEU A 64 -48.70 -24.87 -17.33
CA LEU A 64 -48.56 -24.94 -15.88
C LEU A 64 -47.14 -24.56 -15.41
N SER A 65 -46.10 -25.00 -16.15
CA SER A 65 -44.71 -24.68 -15.82
C SER A 65 -44.38 -23.19 -15.92
N TYR A 66 -45.05 -22.45 -16.82
CA TYR A 66 -44.86 -20.99 -16.96
C TYR A 66 -45.75 -20.17 -16.01
N LEU A 67 -46.97 -20.63 -15.70
CA LEU A 67 -47.88 -19.89 -14.81
C LEU A 67 -47.54 -20.02 -13.33
N LEU A 68 -46.99 -21.16 -12.89
CA LEU A 68 -46.72 -21.42 -11.48
C LEU A 68 -45.65 -20.48 -10.88
N PRO A 69 -44.52 -20.18 -11.55
CA PRO A 69 -43.57 -19.16 -11.07
C PRO A 69 -44.18 -17.76 -11.03
N PHE A 70 -44.99 -17.40 -12.02
CA PHE A 70 -45.63 -16.09 -12.10
C PHE A 70 -46.62 -15.87 -10.94
N PHE A 71 -47.40 -16.91 -10.60
CA PHE A 71 -48.33 -16.87 -9.48
C PHE A 71 -47.60 -16.69 -8.13
N PHE A 72 -46.45 -17.34 -7.95
CA PHE A 72 -45.61 -17.17 -6.76
C PHE A 72 -45.08 -15.74 -6.62
N ILE A 73 -44.63 -15.13 -7.72
CA ILE A 73 -44.18 -13.72 -7.73
C ILE A 73 -45.31 -12.78 -7.34
N VAL A 74 -46.53 -12.98 -7.85
CA VAL A 74 -47.69 -12.14 -7.51
C VAL A 74 -48.08 -12.27 -6.03
N ILE A 75 -48.05 -13.47 -5.45
CA ILE A 75 -48.30 -13.67 -4.02
C ILE A 75 -47.22 -13.00 -3.17
N LEU A 76 -45.95 -13.17 -3.54
CA LEU A 76 -44.83 -12.56 -2.84
C LEU A 76 -44.93 -11.03 -2.87
N TRP A 77 -45.25 -10.44 -4.02
CA TRP A 77 -45.49 -9.01 -4.16
C TRP A 77 -46.69 -8.55 -3.31
N ARG A 78 -47.78 -9.33 -3.26
CA ARG A 78 -48.92 -8.99 -2.41
C ARG A 78 -48.57 -8.99 -0.91
N ILE A 79 -47.68 -9.88 -0.46
CA ILE A 79 -47.22 -9.93 0.94
C ILE A 79 -46.25 -8.77 1.26
N ILE A 80 -45.36 -8.42 0.33
CA ILE A 80 -44.44 -7.29 0.48
C ILE A 80 -45.23 -5.97 0.52
N PHE A 81 -46.16 -5.77 -0.41
CA PHE A 81 -46.97 -4.55 -0.46
C PHE A 81 -48.00 -4.46 0.67
N SER A 82 -48.55 -5.59 1.15
CA SER A 82 -49.44 -5.57 2.32
C SER A 82 -48.69 -5.27 3.62
N ARG A 83 -47.38 -5.55 3.69
CA ARG A 83 -46.50 -5.14 4.80
C ARG A 83 -45.98 -3.71 4.67
N MET A 84 -45.97 -3.14 3.47
CA MET A 84 -45.50 -1.77 3.20
C MET A 84 -46.65 -0.73 3.20
N GLY A 85 -47.90 -1.20 3.19
CA GLY A 85 -49.11 -0.37 3.08
C GLY A 85 -49.64 0.29 4.35
N SER A 86 -48.96 0.19 5.50
CA SER A 86 -49.39 0.87 6.75
C SER A 86 -48.37 1.88 7.33
N GLY A 87 -47.48 2.43 6.50
CA GLY A 87 -46.43 3.35 6.96
C GLY A 87 -45.87 4.26 5.88
N GLY A 88 -46.76 5.00 5.18
CA GLY A 88 -46.41 5.96 4.10
C GLY A 88 -45.63 7.21 4.54
N GLN A 89 -44.84 7.14 5.61
CA GLN A 89 -44.03 8.25 6.13
C GLN A 89 -42.59 7.82 6.50
N GLY A 90 -42.14 6.63 6.06
CA GLY A 90 -40.81 6.10 6.39
C GLY A 90 -39.74 6.21 5.30
N VAL A 91 -40.13 6.48 4.04
CA VAL A 91 -39.20 6.40 2.90
C VAL A 91 -38.60 7.76 2.50
N LEU A 92 -39.16 8.88 3.01
CA LEU A 92 -38.62 10.24 2.81
C LEU A 92 -37.63 10.69 3.90
N SER A 93 -37.37 9.87 4.92
CA SER A 93 -36.45 10.21 6.02
C SER A 93 -35.04 9.62 5.85
N PHE A 94 -34.79 8.79 4.83
CA PHE A 94 -33.45 8.21 4.60
C PHE A 94 -32.42 9.25 4.10
N THR A 95 -32.88 10.44 3.71
CA THR A 95 -32.03 11.55 3.23
C THR A 95 -31.55 12.49 4.34
N GLN A 96 -31.90 12.24 5.62
CA GLN A 96 -31.53 13.10 6.75
C GLN A 96 -30.84 12.36 7.90
N ASN A 97 -29.97 11.41 7.62
CA ASN A 97 -28.87 11.16 8.56
C ASN A 97 -27.90 12.35 8.46
N LYS A 98 -28.28 13.45 9.13
CA LYS A 98 -27.38 14.54 9.50
C LYS A 98 -26.34 13.93 10.43
N ALA A 99 -25.29 13.35 9.88
CA ALA A 99 -24.05 13.14 10.64
C ALA A 99 -23.70 14.52 11.20
N LYS A 100 -23.92 14.69 12.50
CA LYS A 100 -23.72 15.96 13.18
C LYS A 100 -22.21 16.21 13.09
N ILE A 101 -21.80 17.14 12.23
CA ILE A 101 -20.40 17.54 12.11
C ILE A 101 -20.11 18.33 13.38
N VAL A 102 -19.77 17.62 14.47
CA VAL A 102 -19.51 18.24 15.76
C VAL A 102 -18.11 18.85 15.66
N ALA A 103 -18.01 20.16 15.91
CA ALA A 103 -16.73 20.79 16.11
C ALA A 103 -16.03 20.08 17.28
N GLU A 104 -14.85 19.53 17.04
CA GLU A 104 -13.95 19.23 18.15
C GLU A 104 -13.67 20.59 18.82
N GLY A 105 -13.94 20.69 20.12
CA GLY A 105 -13.71 21.92 20.90
C GLY A 105 -12.22 22.22 21.04
N ASP A 106 -11.77 22.61 22.24
CA ASP A 106 -10.33 22.66 22.49
C ASP A 106 -9.74 21.25 22.32
N THR A 107 -8.87 21.09 21.33
CA THR A 107 -8.23 19.81 21.00
C THR A 107 -7.24 19.38 22.08
N GLY A 108 -6.83 20.32 22.96
CA GLY A 108 -5.86 20.09 24.02
C GLY A 108 -4.43 19.82 23.53
N ILE A 109 -4.19 19.92 22.22
CA ILE A 109 -2.91 19.67 21.56
C ILE A 109 -2.35 21.01 21.12
N ARG A 110 -1.09 21.29 21.45
CA ARG A 110 -0.38 22.52 21.04
C ARG A 110 0.88 22.18 20.25
N PHE A 111 1.56 23.20 19.71
CA PHE A 111 2.84 23.00 19.02
C PHE A 111 3.92 22.37 19.90
N ALA A 112 3.80 22.50 21.24
CA ALA A 112 4.69 21.84 22.20
C ALA A 112 4.56 20.31 22.24
N ASP A 113 3.44 19.76 21.74
CA ASP A 113 3.16 18.32 21.67
C ASP A 113 3.51 17.72 20.31
N VAL A 114 4.01 18.53 19.38
CA VAL A 114 4.47 18.13 18.05
C VAL A 114 5.98 18.37 17.99
N ALA A 115 6.76 17.44 17.44
CA ALA A 115 8.21 17.57 17.30
C ALA A 115 8.69 17.02 15.96
N GLY A 116 9.90 17.42 15.55
CA GLY A 116 10.55 16.94 14.32
C GLY A 116 10.01 17.49 13.01
N VAL A 117 9.20 18.55 13.07
CA VAL A 117 8.60 19.23 11.90
C VAL A 117 8.65 20.76 12.10
N ASP A 118 9.82 21.27 12.50
CA ASP A 118 9.96 22.66 12.94
C ASP A 118 9.80 23.67 11.79
N GLU A 119 10.25 23.32 10.59
CA GLU A 119 10.01 24.09 9.36
C GLU A 119 8.51 24.17 9.05
N SER A 120 7.81 23.03 9.11
CA SER A 120 6.37 22.96 8.88
C SER A 120 5.59 23.76 9.92
N LYS A 121 6.03 23.76 11.19
CA LYS A 121 5.43 24.59 12.24
C LYS A 121 5.61 26.08 11.96
N TYR A 122 6.82 26.50 11.60
CA TYR A 122 7.10 27.90 11.28
C TYR A 122 6.21 28.42 10.16
N GLU A 123 5.98 27.62 9.12
CA GLU A 123 5.03 27.98 8.06
C GLU A 123 3.58 28.11 8.55
N LEU A 124 3.18 27.27 9.50
CA LEU A 124 1.83 27.29 10.07
C LEU A 124 1.65 28.31 11.19
N GLU A 125 2.73 28.85 11.78
CA GLU A 125 2.66 29.95 12.75
C GLU A 125 2.02 31.20 12.15
N GLU A 126 2.23 31.45 10.86
CA GLU A 126 1.57 32.56 10.15
C GLU A 126 0.04 32.37 10.11
N VAL A 127 -0.40 31.13 9.88
CA VAL A 127 -1.83 30.76 9.88
C VAL A 127 -2.44 30.98 11.27
N VAL A 128 -1.69 30.63 12.33
CA VAL A 128 -2.07 30.87 13.72
C VAL A 128 -2.14 32.36 14.05
N ASP A 129 -1.12 33.15 13.70
CA ASP A 129 -1.09 34.59 13.95
C ASP A 129 -2.25 35.29 13.25
N PHE A 130 -2.58 34.86 12.04
CA PHE A 130 -3.74 35.38 11.32
C PHE A 130 -5.05 35.08 12.03
N LEU A 131 -5.28 33.83 12.47
CA LEU A 131 -6.51 33.47 13.19
C LEU A 131 -6.67 34.23 14.51
N LYS A 132 -5.56 34.57 15.18
CA LYS A 132 -5.55 35.39 16.40
C LYS A 132 -5.72 36.88 16.12
N ASN A 133 -5.09 37.39 15.06
CA ASN A 133 -4.96 38.81 14.75
C ASN A 133 -5.32 39.13 13.28
N PRO A 134 -6.57 38.90 12.83
CA PRO A 134 -6.94 39.05 11.41
C PRO A 134 -6.88 40.49 10.88
N ASP A 135 -7.10 41.48 11.76
CA ASP A 135 -7.12 42.91 11.39
C ASP A 135 -5.76 43.39 10.90
N LYS A 136 -4.67 42.94 11.53
CA LYS A 136 -3.28 43.27 11.18
C LYS A 136 -2.96 43.01 9.70
N TYR A 137 -3.48 41.91 9.16
CA TYR A 137 -3.29 41.52 7.76
C TYR A 137 -4.25 42.25 6.81
N THR A 138 -5.47 42.54 7.28
CA THR A 138 -6.51 43.21 6.49
C THR A 138 -6.19 44.69 6.26
N GLU A 139 -5.59 45.37 7.26
CA GLU A 139 -5.21 46.79 7.18
C GLU A 139 -4.17 47.09 6.10
N ILE A 140 -3.21 46.18 5.90
CA ILE A 140 -2.16 46.31 4.88
C ILE A 140 -2.57 45.72 3.51
N GLY A 141 -3.81 45.24 3.38
CA GLY A 141 -4.34 44.64 2.15
C GLY A 141 -3.80 43.24 1.85
N GLY A 142 -3.27 42.55 2.87
CA GLY A 142 -2.82 41.16 2.76
C GLY A 142 -3.98 40.23 2.40
N LYS A 143 -3.74 39.31 1.46
CA LYS A 143 -4.69 38.24 1.12
C LYS A 143 -4.32 36.97 1.85
N ILE A 144 -5.31 36.36 2.48
CA ILE A 144 -5.13 35.21 3.34
C ILE A 144 -5.19 33.94 2.49
N PRO A 145 -4.30 32.95 2.73
CA PRO A 145 -4.41 31.66 2.09
C PRO A 145 -5.72 31.00 2.52
N LYS A 146 -6.57 30.70 1.54
CA LYS A 146 -7.87 30.05 1.81
C LYS A 146 -7.70 28.59 2.20
N GLY A 147 -6.63 27.97 1.71
CA GLY A 147 -6.36 26.56 1.91
C GLY A 147 -4.86 26.26 2.02
N VAL A 148 -4.51 25.41 2.99
CA VAL A 148 -3.15 24.88 3.14
C VAL A 148 -3.20 23.36 2.98
N LEU A 149 -2.35 22.83 2.09
CA LEU A 149 -2.20 21.40 1.88
C LEU A 149 -0.95 20.90 2.61
N LEU A 150 -1.14 20.02 3.60
CA LEU A 150 -0.09 19.28 4.29
C LEU A 150 0.27 18.04 3.46
N VAL A 151 1.51 17.99 2.98
CA VAL A 151 1.99 16.94 2.09
C VAL A 151 3.11 16.17 2.79
N GLY A 152 3.07 14.84 2.75
CA GLY A 152 4.22 14.05 3.18
C GLY A 152 3.87 12.59 3.44
N PRO A 153 4.86 11.74 3.77
CA PRO A 153 4.66 10.31 4.01
C PRO A 153 3.62 10.02 5.11
N PRO A 154 3.01 8.83 5.13
CA PRO A 154 2.10 8.44 6.21
C PRO A 154 2.84 8.44 7.56
N GLY A 155 2.13 8.76 8.64
CA GLY A 155 2.67 8.70 10.00
C GLY A 155 3.58 9.87 10.42
N THR A 156 3.77 10.91 9.59
CA THR A 156 4.57 12.11 9.93
C THR A 156 3.84 13.13 10.82
N GLY A 157 2.61 12.84 11.25
CA GLY A 157 1.88 13.70 12.18
C GLY A 157 1.09 14.84 11.54
N LYS A 158 0.76 14.78 10.25
CA LYS A 158 -0.07 15.79 9.56
C LYS A 158 -1.38 16.13 10.30
N THR A 159 -2.14 15.13 10.71
CA THR A 159 -3.38 15.30 11.49
C THR A 159 -3.11 15.91 12.87
N LEU A 160 -2.00 15.53 13.51
CA LEU A 160 -1.59 16.06 14.82
C LEU A 160 -1.19 17.54 14.71
N LEU A 161 -0.45 17.88 13.66
CA LEU A 161 -0.03 19.25 13.35
C LEU A 161 -1.24 20.14 13.08
N ALA A 162 -2.22 19.69 12.30
CA ALA A 162 -3.46 20.42 12.07
C ALA A 162 -4.25 20.69 13.37
N LYS A 163 -4.32 19.69 14.27
CA LYS A 163 -4.93 19.86 15.60
C LYS A 163 -4.16 20.86 16.47
N ALA A 164 -2.82 20.85 16.38
CA ALA A 164 -1.96 21.79 17.09
C ALA A 164 -2.14 23.24 16.61
N VAL A 165 -2.31 23.46 15.30
CA VAL A 165 -2.63 24.80 14.74
C VAL A 165 -3.94 25.32 15.34
N ALA A 166 -4.98 24.48 15.39
CA ALA A 166 -6.26 24.86 15.97
C ALA A 166 -6.19 25.15 17.48
N GLY A 167 -5.48 24.30 18.23
CA GLY A 167 -5.29 24.46 19.67
C GLY A 167 -4.44 25.69 20.01
N GLU A 168 -3.45 26.01 19.18
CA GLU A 168 -2.63 27.21 19.33
C GLU A 168 -3.41 28.47 19.02
N ALA A 169 -4.23 28.46 17.95
CA ALA A 169 -5.14 29.55 17.59
C ALA A 169 -6.37 29.67 18.52
N GLN A 170 -6.67 28.65 19.32
CA GLN A 170 -7.85 28.55 20.19
C GLN A 170 -9.18 28.70 19.43
N VAL A 171 -9.27 28.13 18.23
CA VAL A 171 -10.46 28.17 17.37
C VAL A 171 -11.10 26.78 17.23
N PRO A 172 -12.42 26.69 16.95
CA PRO A 172 -13.08 25.41 16.68
C PRO A 172 -12.42 24.62 15.54
N PHE A 173 -12.35 23.30 15.71
CA PHE A 173 -11.73 22.39 14.74
C PHE A 173 -12.76 21.41 14.16
N PHE A 174 -13.05 21.54 12.87
CA PHE A 174 -13.94 20.62 12.14
C PHE A 174 -13.11 19.59 11.39
N ARG A 175 -13.16 18.33 11.79
CA ARG A 175 -12.45 17.23 11.13
C ARG A 175 -13.39 16.39 10.27
N MET A 176 -12.96 16.08 9.05
CA MET A 176 -13.61 15.11 8.17
C MET A 176 -12.56 14.30 7.40
N SER A 177 -12.82 13.03 7.13
CA SER A 177 -11.99 12.25 6.19
C SER A 177 -12.47 12.46 4.76
N GLY A 178 -11.54 12.49 3.81
CA GLY A 178 -11.83 12.48 2.38
C GLY A 178 -12.70 11.29 1.98
N ALA A 179 -12.55 10.15 2.66
CA ALA A 179 -13.37 8.97 2.45
C ALA A 179 -14.84 9.18 2.88
N ASP A 180 -15.12 10.05 3.86
CA ASP A 180 -16.48 10.33 4.34
C ASP A 180 -17.33 11.05 3.29
N PHE A 181 -16.70 11.56 2.23
CA PHE A 181 -17.35 12.22 1.11
C PHE A 181 -17.68 11.28 -0.04
N VAL A 182 -17.17 10.04 -0.05
CA VAL A 182 -17.38 9.05 -1.11
C VAL A 182 -18.47 8.08 -0.66
N GLU A 183 -19.64 8.20 -1.24
CA GLU A 183 -20.82 7.40 -0.89
C GLU A 183 -21.43 6.71 -2.11
N MET A 184 -22.20 5.62 -1.90
CA MET A 184 -22.89 4.91 -3.00
C MET A 184 -24.00 5.74 -3.66
N PHE A 185 -24.47 6.80 -3.00
CA PHE A 185 -25.57 7.64 -3.46
C PHE A 185 -25.05 8.95 -4.03
N VAL A 186 -25.33 9.18 -5.31
CA VAL A 186 -24.96 10.41 -6.03
C VAL A 186 -25.50 11.65 -5.29
N GLY A 187 -24.62 12.63 -5.08
CA GLY A 187 -24.97 13.93 -4.49
C GLY A 187 -24.96 13.98 -2.95
N VAL A 188 -24.78 12.86 -2.25
CA VAL A 188 -24.65 12.86 -0.78
C VAL A 188 -23.35 13.54 -0.36
N GLY A 189 -22.22 13.23 -1.00
CA GLY A 189 -20.94 13.89 -0.72
C GLY A 189 -21.00 15.41 -0.92
N ALA A 190 -21.56 15.87 -2.05
CA ALA A 190 -21.77 17.29 -2.32
C ALA A 190 -22.71 17.99 -1.30
N ALA A 191 -23.70 17.29 -0.74
CA ALA A 191 -24.53 17.84 0.33
C ALA A 191 -23.75 17.98 1.65
N ARG A 192 -22.91 16.99 2.01
CA ARG A 192 -22.03 17.06 3.19
C ARG A 192 -21.03 18.20 3.11
N VAL A 193 -20.43 18.43 1.93
CA VAL A 193 -19.55 19.58 1.69
C VAL A 193 -20.28 20.89 2.00
N ARG A 194 -21.48 21.08 1.44
CA ARG A 194 -22.29 22.28 1.70
C ARG A 194 -22.62 22.47 3.19
N ASP A 195 -23.00 21.39 3.86
CA ASP A 195 -23.34 21.41 5.28
C ASP A 195 -22.13 21.67 6.18
N LEU A 196 -20.95 21.16 5.83
CA LEU A 196 -19.68 21.42 6.51
C LEU A 196 -19.34 22.92 6.44
N PHE A 197 -19.39 23.49 5.24
CA PHE A 197 -19.09 24.91 5.03
C PHE A 197 -20.14 25.85 5.59
N ARG A 198 -21.41 25.45 5.66
CA ARG A 198 -22.42 26.22 6.41
C ARG A 198 -22.08 26.29 7.90
N GLN A 199 -21.78 25.15 8.52
CA GLN A 199 -21.44 25.09 9.95
C GLN A 199 -20.15 25.83 10.28
N ALA A 200 -19.13 25.75 9.42
CA ALA A 200 -17.89 26.49 9.58
C ALA A 200 -18.13 28.02 9.55
N ARG A 201 -19.01 28.50 8.66
CA ARG A 201 -19.39 29.93 8.61
C ARG A 201 -20.09 30.40 9.88
N GLU A 202 -20.97 29.57 10.44
CA GLU A 202 -21.69 29.89 11.68
C GLU A 202 -20.75 29.93 12.91
N ASN A 203 -19.60 29.26 12.86
CA ASN A 203 -18.63 29.14 13.94
C ASN A 203 -17.28 29.81 13.62
N SER A 204 -17.28 30.81 12.75
CA SER A 204 -16.08 31.58 12.43
C SER A 204 -15.59 32.43 13.64
N PRO A 205 -14.27 32.57 13.85
CA PRO A 205 -13.16 31.98 13.09
C PRO A 205 -12.98 30.49 13.42
N CYS A 206 -12.69 29.64 12.43
CA CYS A 206 -12.50 28.20 12.63
C CYS A 206 -11.59 27.56 11.58
N ILE A 207 -11.18 26.32 11.86
CA ILE A 207 -10.40 25.48 10.94
C ILE A 207 -11.24 24.29 10.48
N ILE A 208 -11.27 24.06 9.16
CA ILE A 208 -11.76 22.83 8.55
C ILE A 208 -10.56 21.97 8.19
N PHE A 209 -10.47 20.75 8.70
CA PHE A 209 -9.44 19.78 8.36
C PHE A 209 -10.01 18.60 7.57
N ILE A 210 -9.49 18.39 6.35
CA ILE A 210 -9.84 17.28 5.48
C ILE A 210 -8.64 16.33 5.39
N ASP A 211 -8.72 15.18 6.06
CA ASP A 211 -7.70 14.12 5.96
C ASP A 211 -7.87 13.34 4.64
N GLU A 212 -6.80 12.75 4.11
CA GLU A 212 -6.86 11.91 2.88
C GLU A 212 -7.64 12.56 1.72
N ILE A 213 -7.35 13.83 1.41
CA ILE A 213 -8.08 14.57 0.36
C ILE A 213 -7.98 13.90 -1.03
N ASP A 214 -6.97 13.06 -1.25
CA ASP A 214 -6.81 12.23 -2.44
C ASP A 214 -7.92 11.18 -2.65
N ALA A 215 -8.78 10.93 -1.65
CA ALA A 215 -10.00 10.13 -1.81
C ALA A 215 -11.04 10.81 -2.72
N ILE A 216 -11.15 12.15 -2.69
CA ILE A 216 -12.05 12.94 -3.56
C ILE A 216 -11.31 13.74 -4.63
N GLY A 217 -10.05 14.10 -4.38
CA GLY A 217 -9.28 15.04 -5.19
C GLY A 217 -8.39 14.46 -6.28
N ARG A 218 -8.52 13.18 -6.67
CA ARG A 218 -7.66 12.54 -7.69
C ARG A 218 -8.01 13.07 -9.08
N ALA A 219 -6.97 13.31 -9.87
CA ALA A 219 -7.09 13.72 -11.26
C ALA A 219 -7.87 12.68 -12.08
N ARG A 220 -8.61 13.17 -13.09
CA ARG A 220 -9.34 12.34 -14.05
C ARG A 220 -8.38 11.45 -14.82
N VAL A 221 -8.34 10.16 -14.48
CA VAL A 221 -7.69 9.15 -15.30
C VAL A 221 -8.74 8.64 -16.28
N GLY A 222 -8.55 8.90 -17.56
CA GLY A 222 -9.46 8.46 -18.61
C GLY A 222 -9.68 6.94 -18.60
N ALA A 223 -10.90 6.54 -18.97
CA ALA A 223 -11.43 5.18 -19.11
C ALA A 223 -12.12 4.57 -17.87
N GLY A 224 -13.46 4.65 -17.85
CA GLY A 224 -14.32 3.83 -17.00
C GLY A 224 -15.73 4.42 -16.83
N ILE A 225 -16.72 3.86 -17.54
CA ILE A 225 -18.13 4.25 -17.42
C ILE A 225 -18.65 3.89 -16.02
N GLY A 226 -19.04 4.90 -15.23
CA GLY A 226 -20.01 4.74 -14.13
C GLY A 226 -19.52 4.89 -12.67
N GLY A 227 -18.22 5.08 -12.42
CA GLY A 227 -17.68 5.18 -11.05
C GLY A 227 -17.17 6.57 -10.61
N ASN A 228 -16.97 7.50 -11.55
CA ASN A 228 -16.33 8.79 -11.27
C ASN A 228 -17.30 9.94 -10.96
N ASP A 229 -18.60 9.78 -11.25
CA ASP A 229 -19.54 10.92 -11.26
C ASP A 229 -19.81 11.50 -9.86
N GLU A 230 -19.94 10.64 -8.84
CA GLU A 230 -20.20 11.08 -7.45
C GLU A 230 -19.00 11.82 -6.86
N ARG A 231 -17.81 11.25 -7.02
CA ARG A 231 -16.55 11.83 -6.60
C ARG A 231 -16.28 13.17 -7.29
N GLU A 232 -16.48 13.24 -8.60
CA GLU A 232 -16.30 14.46 -9.39
C GLU A 232 -17.30 15.54 -8.97
N GLN A 233 -18.55 15.18 -8.71
CA GLN A 233 -19.55 16.11 -8.21
C GLN A 233 -19.16 16.66 -6.83
N THR A 234 -18.69 15.80 -5.92
CA THR A 234 -18.28 16.22 -4.58
C THR A 234 -17.03 17.10 -4.61
N LEU A 235 -16.05 16.76 -5.47
CA LEU A 235 -14.87 17.59 -5.71
C LEU A 235 -15.26 18.97 -6.26
N ASN A 236 -16.09 19.02 -7.29
CA ASN A 236 -16.54 20.29 -7.87
C ASN A 236 -17.30 21.14 -6.84
N GLN A 237 -18.12 20.52 -5.98
CA GLN A 237 -18.77 21.24 -4.91
C GLN A 237 -17.78 21.83 -3.90
N LEU A 238 -16.72 21.09 -3.53
CA LEU A 238 -15.65 21.60 -2.68
C LEU A 238 -14.98 22.82 -3.32
N LEU A 239 -14.65 22.74 -4.62
CA LEU A 239 -14.05 23.85 -5.36
C LEU A 239 -14.97 25.09 -5.39
N VAL A 240 -16.27 24.90 -5.61
CA VAL A 240 -17.25 25.99 -5.62
C VAL A 240 -17.35 26.66 -4.25
N GLU A 241 -17.38 25.89 -3.16
CA GLU A 241 -17.37 26.47 -1.82
C GLU A 241 -16.07 27.25 -1.60
N MET A 242 -14.89 26.67 -1.87
CA MET A 242 -13.58 27.33 -1.71
C MET A 242 -13.48 28.68 -2.45
N ASP A 243 -13.93 28.71 -3.72
CA ASP A 243 -13.93 29.92 -4.54
C ASP A 243 -14.93 30.96 -3.99
N GLY A 244 -16.05 30.50 -3.43
CA GLY A 244 -17.15 31.31 -2.91
C GLY A 244 -16.90 32.02 -1.56
N PHE A 245 -15.83 31.71 -0.82
CA PHE A 245 -15.52 32.39 0.44
C PHE A 245 -14.83 33.74 0.26
N ASP A 246 -15.21 34.72 1.08
CA ASP A 246 -14.39 35.90 1.34
C ASP A 246 -13.28 35.50 2.32
N SER A 247 -12.02 35.78 1.97
CA SER A 247 -10.88 35.56 2.86
C SER A 247 -11.05 36.22 4.24
N ARG A 248 -11.89 37.26 4.36
CA ARG A 248 -12.17 37.97 5.61
C ARG A 248 -13.02 37.19 6.60
N THR A 249 -13.71 36.13 6.19
CA THR A 249 -14.59 35.38 7.10
C THR A 249 -13.82 34.48 8.08
N GLY A 250 -12.48 34.50 8.14
CA GLY A 250 -11.70 33.79 9.16
C GLY A 250 -11.87 32.26 9.17
N VAL A 251 -12.23 31.67 8.02
CA VAL A 251 -12.34 30.21 7.83
C VAL A 251 -11.15 29.75 7.02
N ILE A 252 -10.37 28.81 7.56
CA ILE A 252 -9.17 28.26 6.90
C ILE A 252 -9.36 26.77 6.68
N ILE A 253 -9.01 26.30 5.49
CA ILE A 253 -9.10 24.90 5.12
C ILE A 253 -7.70 24.28 5.17
N LEU A 254 -7.49 23.33 6.06
CA LEU A 254 -6.31 22.48 6.07
C LEU A 254 -6.67 21.14 5.42
N ALA A 255 -5.84 20.65 4.50
CA ALA A 255 -6.01 19.32 3.94
C ALA A 255 -4.73 18.51 4.08
N ALA A 256 -4.82 17.18 4.20
CA ALA A 256 -3.65 16.31 4.23
C ALA A 256 -3.71 15.27 3.11
N THR A 257 -2.56 14.98 2.50
CA THR A 257 -2.40 13.85 1.58
C THR A 257 -1.04 13.20 1.74
N ASN A 258 -0.98 11.90 1.44
CA ASN A 258 0.28 11.17 1.29
C ASN A 258 0.74 11.12 -0.19
N ARG A 259 -0.11 11.58 -1.12
CA ARG A 259 0.06 11.38 -2.56
C ARG A 259 -0.28 12.66 -3.33
N PRO A 260 0.55 13.70 -3.23
CA PRO A 260 0.30 14.97 -3.94
C PRO A 260 0.25 14.80 -5.46
N GLU A 261 0.97 13.82 -6.01
CA GLU A 261 1.13 13.59 -7.45
C GLU A 261 -0.15 13.13 -8.16
N ILE A 262 -1.10 12.52 -7.43
CA ILE A 262 -2.36 12.05 -8.00
C ILE A 262 -3.48 13.08 -7.90
N LEU A 263 -3.25 14.21 -7.22
CA LEU A 263 -4.27 15.24 -7.02
C LEU A 263 -4.58 16.01 -8.31
N ASP A 264 -5.84 16.42 -8.46
CA ASP A 264 -6.29 17.30 -9.53
C ASP A 264 -5.66 18.67 -9.37
N GLN A 265 -4.99 19.14 -10.44
CA GLN A 265 -4.33 20.43 -10.49
C GLN A 265 -5.29 21.60 -10.22
N ALA A 266 -6.60 21.42 -10.39
CA ALA A 266 -7.61 22.39 -10.01
C ALA A 266 -7.57 22.72 -8.52
N LEU A 267 -7.26 21.76 -7.64
CA LEU A 267 -7.16 21.99 -6.18
C LEU A 267 -5.98 22.89 -5.80
N LEU A 268 -4.89 22.82 -6.56
CA LEU A 268 -3.62 23.50 -6.27
C LEU A 268 -3.55 24.92 -6.87
N ARG A 269 -4.64 25.40 -7.49
CA ARG A 269 -4.68 26.74 -8.09
C ARG A 269 -4.76 27.83 -7.02
N PRO A 270 -4.21 29.04 -7.29
CA PRO A 270 -4.32 30.19 -6.40
C PRO A 270 -5.78 30.45 -5.97
N GLY A 271 -5.99 30.68 -4.67
CA GLY A 271 -7.33 30.85 -4.08
C GLY A 271 -7.99 29.55 -3.60
N ARG A 272 -7.32 28.40 -3.73
CA ARG A 272 -7.76 27.10 -3.19
C ARG A 272 -6.71 26.58 -2.20
N PHE A 273 -5.99 25.50 -2.52
CA PHE A 273 -4.80 25.08 -1.77
C PHE A 273 -3.57 25.76 -2.36
N ASP A 274 -3.47 27.06 -2.12
CA ASP A 274 -2.40 27.92 -2.64
C ASP A 274 -1.10 27.79 -1.84
N ARG A 275 -1.17 27.32 -0.59
CA ARG A 275 -0.01 26.97 0.22
C ARG A 275 0.14 25.46 0.36
N GLN A 276 1.35 24.96 0.12
CA GLN A 276 1.71 23.56 0.35
C GLN A 276 2.81 23.52 1.41
N VAL A 277 2.55 22.83 2.52
CA VAL A 277 3.50 22.66 3.60
C VAL A 277 3.97 21.21 3.58
N LEU A 278 5.27 21.01 3.36
CA LEU A 278 5.88 19.69 3.41
C LEU A 278 6.03 19.26 4.87
N VAL A 279 5.59 18.05 5.18
CA VAL A 279 5.68 17.40 6.50
C VAL A 279 6.41 16.08 6.31
N ASP A 280 7.73 16.17 6.27
CA ASP A 280 8.61 15.04 6.01
C ASP A 280 8.87 14.19 7.27
N LYS A 281 9.63 13.11 7.11
CA LYS A 281 10.13 12.31 8.21
C LYS A 281 11.09 13.13 9.09
N PRO A 282 11.09 12.90 10.41
CA PRO A 282 11.95 13.62 11.34
C PRO A 282 13.43 13.26 11.15
N ASP A 283 14.29 14.26 11.30
CA ASP A 283 15.74 14.10 11.44
C ASP A 283 16.10 13.49 12.80
N LEU A 284 17.38 13.18 13.03
CA LEU A 284 17.85 12.60 14.29
C LEU A 284 17.38 13.38 15.53
N LYS A 285 17.47 14.71 15.49
CA LYS A 285 17.04 15.58 16.61
C LYS A 285 15.52 15.53 16.80
N GLY A 286 14.77 15.55 15.71
CA GLY A 286 13.32 15.39 15.70
C GLY A 286 12.89 14.04 16.27
N ARG A 287 13.55 12.94 15.89
CA ARG A 287 13.29 11.60 16.44
C ARG A 287 13.51 11.56 17.94
N TYR A 288 14.59 12.16 18.43
CA TYR A 288 14.87 12.28 19.87
C TYR A 288 13.75 13.03 20.60
N GLU A 289 13.32 14.19 20.09
CA GLU A 289 12.25 14.98 20.73
C GLU A 289 10.88 14.27 20.67
N ILE A 290 10.57 13.57 19.57
CA ILE A 290 9.37 12.74 19.45
C ILE A 290 9.39 11.61 20.49
N LEU A 291 10.51 10.87 20.59
CA LEU A 291 10.68 9.82 21.60
C LEU A 291 10.53 10.39 23.01
N LYS A 292 11.09 11.57 23.28
CA LYS A 292 10.96 12.26 24.57
C LYS A 292 9.52 12.61 24.89
N ILE A 293 8.71 13.03 23.91
CA ILE A 293 7.26 13.29 24.09
C ILE A 293 6.52 12.00 24.45
N HIS A 294 6.74 10.93 23.68
CA HIS A 294 6.03 9.66 23.87
C HIS A 294 6.48 8.88 25.12
N THR A 295 7.68 9.15 25.63
CA THR A 295 8.20 8.54 26.86
C THR A 295 7.89 9.34 28.13
N ARG A 296 7.35 10.57 28.07
CA ARG A 296 7.04 11.39 29.27
C ARG A 296 6.16 10.67 30.31
N LYS A 297 5.28 9.79 29.86
CA LYS A 297 4.33 9.05 30.71
C LYS A 297 4.81 7.62 31.03
N ILE A 298 5.98 7.23 30.53
CA ILE A 298 6.55 5.89 30.67
C ILE A 298 7.66 5.96 31.71
N THR A 299 7.65 5.03 32.67
CA THR A 299 8.76 4.90 33.62
C THR A 299 9.95 4.24 32.93
N LEU A 300 11.00 5.02 32.68
CA LEU A 300 12.25 4.54 32.10
C LEU A 300 13.24 4.13 33.20
N SER A 301 14.10 3.17 32.90
CA SER A 301 15.25 2.82 33.72
C SER A 301 16.43 3.76 33.43
N ASP A 302 17.38 3.88 34.37
CA ASP A 302 18.50 4.84 34.29
C ASP A 302 19.49 4.53 33.14
N ASP A 303 19.46 3.31 32.60
CA ASP A 303 20.29 2.83 31.49
C ASP A 303 19.77 3.22 30.09
N VAL A 304 18.57 3.81 30.00
CA VAL A 304 17.95 4.13 28.70
C VAL A 304 18.58 5.36 28.06
N ASP A 305 19.17 5.18 26.87
CA ASP A 305 19.70 6.27 26.05
C ASP A 305 18.81 6.50 24.82
N LEU A 306 17.95 7.52 24.92
CA LEU A 306 17.06 7.92 23.84
C LEU A 306 17.81 8.40 22.58
N ASN A 307 19.06 8.85 22.68
CA ASN A 307 19.84 9.23 21.49
C ASN A 307 20.21 8.01 20.67
N LYS A 308 20.65 6.93 21.31
CA LYS A 308 20.94 5.65 20.62
C LYS A 308 19.68 5.09 19.97
N ILE A 309 18.53 5.19 20.65
CA ILE A 309 17.25 4.75 20.10
C ILE A 309 16.84 5.63 18.89
N ALA A 310 17.08 6.94 18.96
CA ALA A 310 16.84 7.85 17.83
C ALA A 310 17.75 7.53 16.62
N GLN A 311 19.01 7.14 16.84
CA GLN A 311 19.92 6.69 15.79
C GLN A 311 19.45 5.37 15.17
N ALA A 312 19.11 4.38 16.00
CA ALA A 312 18.63 3.08 15.56
C ALA A 312 17.25 3.12 14.86
N SER A 313 16.51 4.22 14.98
CA SER A 313 15.21 4.45 14.34
C SER A 313 15.29 5.34 13.09
N ALA A 314 16.47 5.42 12.45
CA ALA A 314 16.66 6.17 11.21
C ALA A 314 15.62 5.79 10.13
N GLY A 315 15.05 6.81 9.49
CA GLY A 315 14.05 6.64 8.43
C GLY A 315 12.64 6.27 8.90
N LEU A 316 12.39 6.10 10.21
CA LEU A 316 11.06 5.88 10.77
C LEU A 316 10.27 7.19 10.92
N ALA A 317 8.94 7.10 10.76
CA ALA A 317 8.06 8.24 10.93
C ALA A 317 7.67 8.44 12.41
N GLY A 318 7.11 9.62 12.75
CA GLY A 318 6.71 9.92 14.13
C GLY A 318 5.71 8.91 14.73
N ALA A 319 4.79 8.40 13.92
CA ALA A 319 3.86 7.35 14.34
C ALA A 319 4.56 6.02 14.66
N ASP A 320 5.62 5.67 13.94
CA ASP A 320 6.41 4.47 14.19
C ASP A 320 7.17 4.60 15.52
N LEU A 321 7.73 5.79 15.81
CA LEU A 321 8.40 6.08 17.08
C LEU A 321 7.44 6.02 18.27
N ALA A 322 6.23 6.55 18.10
CA ALA A 322 5.17 6.44 19.11
C ALA A 322 4.81 4.97 19.38
N ASN A 323 4.74 4.17 18.32
CA ASN A 323 4.48 2.74 18.44
C ASN A 323 5.63 1.99 19.11
N ILE A 324 6.89 2.31 18.79
CA ILE A 324 8.08 1.75 19.43
C ILE A 324 8.06 2.02 20.95
N ALA A 325 7.80 3.27 21.35
CA ALA A 325 7.74 3.62 22.77
C ALA A 325 6.62 2.84 23.51
N ASN A 326 5.46 2.69 22.87
CA ASN A 326 4.35 1.91 23.44
C ASN A 326 4.66 0.41 23.50
N GLU A 327 5.25 -0.16 22.46
CA GLU A 327 5.63 -1.57 22.42
C GLU A 327 6.71 -1.90 23.46
N ALA A 328 7.71 -1.04 23.63
CA ALA A 328 8.71 -1.17 24.69
C ALA A 328 8.06 -1.21 26.09
N ALA A 329 7.09 -0.32 26.34
CA ALA A 329 6.32 -0.35 27.58
C ALA A 329 5.50 -1.64 27.76
N LEU A 330 4.85 -2.12 26.69
CA LEU A 330 4.11 -3.38 26.74
C LEU A 330 5.03 -4.59 26.99
N MET A 331 6.25 -4.58 26.45
CA MET A 331 7.26 -5.63 26.69
C MET A 331 7.74 -5.64 28.14
N ALA A 332 8.01 -4.46 28.72
CA ALA A 332 8.35 -4.35 30.14
C ALA A 332 7.23 -4.90 31.03
N VAL A 333 5.97 -4.54 30.75
CA VAL A 333 4.80 -5.04 31.50
C VAL A 333 4.63 -6.55 31.36
N ARG A 334 4.76 -7.10 30.14
CA ARG A 334 4.71 -8.57 29.91
C ARG A 334 5.83 -9.30 30.65
N GLY A 335 6.99 -8.68 30.77
CA GLY A 335 8.11 -9.20 31.56
C GLY A 335 7.98 -9.00 33.07
N GLY A 336 6.86 -8.45 33.56
CA GLY A 336 6.64 -8.17 34.99
C GLY A 336 7.51 -7.06 35.57
N ARG A 337 8.14 -6.25 34.71
CA ARG A 337 9.02 -5.13 35.11
C ARG A 337 8.21 -3.86 35.34
N LYS A 338 8.74 -2.98 36.20
CA LYS A 338 8.14 -1.69 36.56
C LYS A 338 8.72 -0.51 35.79
N ALA A 339 9.84 -0.72 35.10
CA ALA A 339 10.52 0.26 34.29
C ALA A 339 10.91 -0.36 32.94
N VAL A 340 10.89 0.45 31.89
CA VAL A 340 11.32 0.08 30.55
C VAL A 340 12.83 0.22 30.45
N THR A 341 13.51 -0.79 29.92
CA THR A 341 14.98 -0.81 29.78
C THR A 341 15.40 -0.56 28.34
N GLN A 342 16.69 -0.33 28.11
CA GLN A 342 17.23 -0.12 26.76
C GLN A 342 16.88 -1.29 25.82
N ALA A 343 17.00 -2.52 26.30
CA ALA A 343 16.68 -3.74 25.56
C ALA A 343 15.21 -3.81 25.09
N ASP A 344 14.26 -3.20 25.80
CA ASP A 344 12.86 -3.16 25.36
C ASP A 344 12.66 -2.29 24.13
N PHE A 345 13.40 -1.17 24.05
CA PHE A 345 13.37 -0.30 22.88
C PHE A 345 14.03 -0.96 21.67
N GLU A 346 15.16 -1.63 21.88
CA GLU A 346 15.87 -2.38 20.84
C GLU A 346 14.97 -3.49 20.27
N GLU A 347 14.33 -4.29 21.14
CA GLU A 347 13.37 -5.32 20.72
C GLU A 347 12.12 -4.71 20.04
N ALA A 348 11.65 -3.55 20.49
CA ALA A 348 10.53 -2.85 19.86
C ALA A 348 10.89 -2.32 18.46
N ILE A 349 12.10 -1.78 18.26
CA ILE A 349 12.62 -1.37 16.94
C ILE A 349 12.72 -2.61 16.04
N GLU A 350 13.31 -3.70 16.51
CA GLU A 350 13.45 -4.95 15.75
C GLU A 350 12.10 -5.50 15.35
N LYS A 351 11.13 -5.51 16.26
CA LYS A 351 9.76 -5.92 15.96
C LYS A 351 9.11 -5.01 14.92
N SER A 352 9.40 -3.70 14.94
CA SER A 352 8.87 -2.75 13.96
C SER A 352 9.49 -2.92 12.57
N VAL A 353 10.79 -3.21 12.49
CA VAL A 353 11.54 -3.31 11.22
C VAL A 353 11.45 -4.72 10.61
N ALA A 354 11.72 -5.76 11.41
CA ALA A 354 11.80 -7.15 10.97
C ALA A 354 10.51 -7.96 11.23
N GLY A 355 9.61 -7.44 12.07
CA GLY A 355 8.35 -8.10 12.43
C GLY A 355 8.44 -9.00 13.67
N LEU A 356 7.32 -9.65 14.00
CA LEU A 356 7.22 -10.53 15.17
C LEU A 356 8.12 -11.76 15.06
N GLU A 357 8.80 -12.10 16.15
CA GLU A 357 9.55 -13.34 16.32
C GLU A 357 8.63 -14.57 16.20
N ARG A 358 8.98 -15.53 15.35
CA ARG A 358 8.19 -16.75 15.13
C ARG A 358 8.76 -17.95 15.88
N LYS A 359 8.42 -18.05 17.17
CA LYS A 359 8.78 -19.21 18.01
C LYS A 359 8.28 -20.56 17.49
N SER A 360 7.21 -20.56 16.68
CA SER A 360 6.66 -21.78 16.06
C SER A 360 7.42 -22.25 14.82
N ARG A 361 8.25 -21.38 14.21
CA ARG A 361 8.99 -21.71 12.98
C ARG A 361 10.37 -22.24 13.36
N ILE A 362 10.40 -23.51 13.73
CA ILE A 362 11.66 -24.21 14.03
C ILE A 362 12.32 -24.59 12.70
N LEU A 363 13.52 -24.05 12.46
CA LEU A 363 14.34 -24.40 11.30
C LEU A 363 15.01 -25.75 11.51
N ASN A 364 15.13 -26.55 10.45
CA ASN A 364 15.95 -27.75 10.47
C ASN A 364 17.42 -27.35 10.74
N PRO A 365 18.22 -28.10 11.52
CA PRO A 365 19.65 -27.80 11.74
C PRO A 365 20.43 -27.39 10.48
N LYS A 366 20.19 -28.04 9.33
CA LYS A 366 20.84 -27.67 8.05
C LYS A 366 20.38 -26.32 7.50
N GLU A 367 19.10 -25.99 7.66
CA GLU A 367 18.56 -24.69 7.26
C GLU A 367 19.07 -23.59 8.18
N ARG A 368 19.11 -23.87 9.49
CA ARG A 368 19.68 -22.96 10.50
C ARG A 368 21.14 -22.66 10.23
N GLU A 369 21.94 -23.68 9.91
CA GLU A 369 23.33 -23.54 9.50
C GLU A 369 23.45 -22.66 8.25
N ARG A 370 22.65 -22.92 7.21
CA ARG A 370 22.67 -22.12 5.99
C ARG A 370 22.31 -20.66 6.24
N VAL A 371 21.29 -20.39 7.04
CA VAL A 371 20.91 -19.02 7.45
C VAL A 371 22.04 -18.34 8.22
N ALA A 372 22.73 -19.06 9.11
CA ALA A 372 23.84 -18.49 9.86
C ALA A 372 25.03 -18.08 8.96
N TYR A 373 25.36 -18.89 7.94
CA TYR A 373 26.35 -18.49 6.93
C TYR A 373 25.87 -17.32 6.07
N HIS A 374 24.58 -17.29 5.74
CA HIS A 374 23.97 -16.20 4.96
C HIS A 374 24.08 -14.85 5.70
N GLU A 375 23.64 -14.79 6.96
CA GLU A 375 23.69 -13.56 7.75
C GLU A 375 25.13 -13.14 8.08
N ALA A 376 26.00 -14.10 8.42
CA ALA A 376 27.42 -13.82 8.60
C ALA A 376 28.08 -13.31 7.31
N GLY A 377 27.60 -13.76 6.14
CA GLY A 377 28.04 -13.27 4.83
C GLY A 377 27.72 -11.80 4.62
N HIS A 378 26.50 -11.36 4.94
CA HIS A 378 26.14 -9.93 4.89
C HIS A 378 27.02 -9.10 5.82
N ALA A 379 27.14 -9.52 7.08
CA ALA A 379 27.89 -8.80 8.09
C ALA A 379 29.38 -8.70 7.75
N LEU A 380 30.01 -9.81 7.34
CA LEU A 380 31.43 -9.82 6.99
C LEU A 380 31.69 -9.01 5.72
N THR A 381 30.80 -9.05 4.73
CA THR A 381 30.94 -8.24 3.52
C THR A 381 30.86 -6.74 3.84
N ALA A 382 29.93 -6.34 4.72
CA ALA A 382 29.85 -4.97 5.21
C ALA A 382 31.15 -4.55 5.91
N TYR A 383 31.69 -5.38 6.81
CA TYR A 383 32.94 -5.08 7.51
C TYR A 383 34.16 -4.98 6.59
N LEU A 384 34.23 -5.81 5.55
CA LEU A 384 35.35 -5.82 4.59
C LEU A 384 35.30 -4.65 3.61
N THR A 385 34.14 -4.01 3.45
CA THR A 385 33.94 -2.97 2.46
C THR A 385 34.13 -1.59 3.09
N GLU A 386 35.17 -0.87 2.64
CA GLU A 386 35.47 0.46 3.17
C GLU A 386 34.32 1.44 2.92
N GLY A 387 33.86 2.13 3.97
CA GLY A 387 32.75 3.09 3.89
C GLY A 387 31.36 2.48 4.06
N ALA A 388 31.23 1.16 4.23
CA ALA A 388 29.97 0.54 4.59
C ALA A 388 29.52 0.93 6.01
N GLU A 389 28.21 0.89 6.24
CA GLU A 389 27.65 1.15 7.57
C GLU A 389 27.99 0.01 8.54
N PRO A 390 28.28 0.34 9.81
CA PRO A 390 28.68 -0.64 10.81
C PRO A 390 27.55 -1.64 11.11
N VAL A 391 27.94 -2.89 11.34
CA VAL A 391 27.01 -3.95 11.74
C VAL A 391 26.67 -3.77 13.22
N SER A 392 25.39 -3.64 13.51
CA SER A 392 24.88 -3.42 14.88
C SER A 392 24.42 -4.71 15.55
N LYS A 393 23.83 -5.63 14.78
CA LYS A 393 23.32 -6.91 15.29
C LYS A 393 23.10 -7.91 14.17
N ILE A 394 23.36 -9.18 14.46
CA ILE A 394 23.12 -10.31 13.56
C ILE A 394 22.23 -11.30 14.30
N SER A 395 21.21 -11.84 13.64
CA SER A 395 20.30 -12.82 14.25
C SER A 395 19.85 -13.86 13.22
N ILE A 396 19.84 -15.13 13.64
CA ILE A 396 19.32 -16.25 12.85
C ILE A 396 17.92 -16.68 13.31
N ILE A 397 17.28 -15.86 14.14
CA ILE A 397 15.94 -16.11 14.66
C ILE A 397 14.91 -15.59 13.64
N PRO A 398 14.00 -16.45 13.14
CA PRO A 398 13.06 -16.05 12.10
C PRO A 398 12.05 -15.02 12.61
N ARG A 399 11.91 -13.91 11.86
CA ARG A 399 10.96 -12.83 12.14
C ARG A 399 10.04 -12.54 10.93
N GLY A 400 8.84 -12.03 11.20
CA GLY A 400 7.93 -11.51 10.17
C GLY A 400 7.47 -12.54 9.12
N PHE A 401 7.08 -12.05 7.94
CA PHE A 401 6.67 -12.87 6.79
C PHE A 401 7.81 -12.99 5.78
N GLY A 402 8.78 -13.86 6.05
CA GLY A 402 9.79 -14.25 5.05
C GLY A 402 11.24 -14.15 5.49
N ALA A 403 11.57 -13.38 6.53
CA ALA A 403 12.93 -13.31 7.06
C ALA A 403 13.25 -14.56 7.90
N LEU A 404 14.26 -15.31 7.47
CA LEU A 404 14.78 -16.48 8.19
C LEU A 404 15.91 -16.12 9.16
N GLY A 405 16.62 -15.04 8.86
CA GLY A 405 17.56 -14.31 9.70
C GLY A 405 17.55 -12.84 9.29
N TYR A 406 18.35 -12.01 9.95
CA TYR A 406 18.59 -10.63 9.54
C TYR A 406 19.90 -10.08 10.11
N THR A 407 20.49 -9.17 9.34
CA THR A 407 21.64 -8.36 9.72
C THR A 407 21.22 -6.88 9.77
N LEU A 408 21.38 -6.24 10.93
CA LEU A 408 21.08 -4.83 11.12
C LEU A 408 22.33 -3.99 11.01
N GLN A 409 22.25 -2.95 10.19
CA GLN A 409 23.23 -1.87 10.11
C GLN A 409 22.52 -0.57 10.48
N TYR A 410 23.08 0.19 11.41
CA TYR A 410 22.56 1.51 11.74
C TYR A 410 23.41 2.57 11.04
N PRO A 411 22.79 3.46 10.23
CA PRO A 411 23.51 4.58 9.66
C PRO A 411 24.13 5.44 10.76
N THR A 412 25.39 5.80 10.57
CA THR A 412 26.09 6.72 11.48
C THR A 412 25.55 8.15 11.40
N GLU A 413 25.05 8.56 10.23
CA GLU A 413 24.50 9.88 9.95
C GLU A 413 23.28 9.79 9.03
N ASP A 414 22.32 10.72 9.18
CA ASP A 414 21.20 10.85 8.24
C ASP A 414 21.72 11.48 6.93
N ARG A 415 22.10 10.64 5.95
CA ARG A 415 22.59 11.08 4.64
C ARG A 415 21.47 11.19 3.62
N PHE A 416 21.42 12.32 2.92
CA PHE A 416 20.45 12.58 1.82
C PHE A 416 21.03 12.34 0.42
N LEU A 417 22.35 12.28 0.30
CA LEU A 417 23.06 12.10 -0.96
C LEU A 417 23.91 10.84 -0.87
N LEU A 418 23.79 9.97 -1.88
CA LEU A 418 24.60 8.77 -2.04
C LEU A 418 25.44 8.89 -3.30
N SER A 419 26.74 8.66 -3.17
CA SER A 419 27.67 8.52 -4.29
C SER A 419 27.49 7.18 -5.00
N GLU A 420 27.97 7.10 -6.23
CA GLU A 420 28.00 5.84 -6.99
C GLU A 420 28.75 4.74 -6.23
N SER A 421 29.87 5.09 -5.59
CA SER A 421 30.64 4.16 -4.75
C SER A 421 29.81 3.63 -3.58
N GLU A 422 29.07 4.48 -2.87
CA GLU A 422 28.21 4.04 -1.76
C GLU A 422 27.06 3.13 -2.23
N LEU A 423 26.50 3.38 -3.41
CA LEU A 423 25.51 2.48 -4.00
C LEU A 423 26.13 1.11 -4.34
N MET A 424 27.36 1.08 -4.84
CA MET A 424 28.10 -0.18 -5.07
C MET A 424 28.36 -0.93 -3.76
N ILE A 425 28.71 -0.23 -2.68
CA ILE A 425 28.89 -0.82 -1.33
C ILE A 425 27.60 -1.48 -0.83
N ASN A 426 26.45 -0.84 -1.05
CA ASN A 426 25.15 -1.41 -0.69
C ASN A 426 24.83 -2.67 -1.53
N ILE A 427 25.18 -2.67 -2.82
CA ILE A 427 25.04 -3.85 -3.68
C ILE A 427 25.92 -4.98 -3.17
N ASP A 428 27.17 -4.72 -2.82
CA ASP A 428 28.09 -5.72 -2.30
C ASP A 428 27.53 -6.39 -1.04
N THR A 429 27.06 -5.56 -0.11
CA THR A 429 26.47 -6.04 1.15
C THR A 429 25.26 -6.93 0.90
N LEU A 430 24.36 -6.57 -0.03
CA LEU A 430 23.20 -7.40 -0.42
C LEU A 430 23.61 -8.72 -1.07
N LEU A 431 24.73 -8.76 -1.77
CA LEU A 431 25.23 -9.98 -2.42
C LEU A 431 25.99 -10.91 -1.46
N GLY A 432 26.43 -10.39 -0.30
CA GLY A 432 27.23 -11.10 0.70
C GLY A 432 26.63 -12.41 1.20
N GLY A 433 25.33 -12.44 1.50
CA GLY A 433 24.68 -13.64 2.03
C GLY A 433 24.68 -14.80 1.04
N ARG A 434 24.34 -14.54 -0.24
CA ARG A 434 24.41 -15.56 -1.29
C ARG A 434 25.83 -16.02 -1.57
N ALA A 435 26.78 -15.08 -1.62
CA ALA A 435 28.18 -15.41 -1.86
C ALA A 435 28.74 -16.31 -0.74
N ALA A 436 28.41 -16.03 0.52
CA ALA A 436 28.81 -16.87 1.65
C ALA A 436 28.26 -18.30 1.55
N GLU A 437 27.00 -18.47 1.13
CA GLU A 437 26.43 -19.80 0.88
C GLU A 437 27.21 -20.56 -0.19
N GLU A 438 27.57 -19.91 -1.30
CA GLU A 438 28.31 -20.55 -2.38
C GLU A 438 29.74 -20.93 -1.96
N VAL A 439 30.44 -20.07 -1.20
CA VAL A 439 31.81 -20.31 -0.71
C VAL A 439 31.89 -21.50 0.26
N VAL A 440 30.83 -21.71 1.05
CA VAL A 440 30.79 -22.74 2.09
C VAL A 440 30.18 -24.04 1.56
N PHE A 441 29.04 -23.97 0.88
CA PHE A 441 28.27 -25.13 0.44
C PHE A 441 28.50 -25.53 -1.01
N GLY A 442 29.05 -24.64 -1.84
CA GLY A 442 29.16 -24.85 -3.29
C GLY A 442 27.80 -24.86 -4.01
N ASP A 443 26.74 -24.40 -3.36
CA ASP A 443 25.37 -24.37 -3.88
C ASP A 443 24.58 -23.19 -3.29
N ILE A 444 23.67 -22.65 -4.10
CA ILE A 444 22.88 -21.44 -3.82
C ILE A 444 21.45 -21.80 -3.38
N SER A 445 20.89 -21.04 -2.45
CA SER A 445 19.49 -21.21 -2.02
C SER A 445 18.53 -20.16 -2.58
N THR A 446 17.24 -20.38 -2.33
CA THR A 446 16.18 -19.40 -2.60
C THR A 446 16.07 -18.30 -1.55
N GLY A 447 16.85 -18.37 -0.46
CA GLY A 447 16.83 -17.39 0.64
C GLY A 447 17.24 -15.99 0.21
N ALA A 448 18.20 -15.90 -0.73
CA ALA A 448 18.73 -14.64 -1.25
C ALA A 448 17.79 -13.87 -2.22
N GLY A 449 16.55 -14.35 -2.44
CA GLY A 449 15.66 -13.79 -3.47
C GLY A 449 15.35 -12.31 -3.27
N ASN A 450 15.14 -11.88 -2.02
CA ASN A 450 14.90 -10.47 -1.70
C ASN A 450 16.14 -9.61 -1.94
N ASP A 451 17.34 -10.10 -1.58
CA ASP A 451 18.57 -9.31 -1.68
C ASP A 451 19.00 -9.15 -3.14
N ILE A 452 18.83 -10.19 -3.95
CA ILE A 452 19.02 -10.13 -5.40
C ILE A 452 18.06 -9.12 -6.04
N SER A 453 16.78 -9.13 -5.65
CA SER A 453 15.80 -8.17 -6.17
C SER A 453 16.22 -6.74 -5.83
N ARG A 454 16.59 -6.49 -4.56
CA ARG A 454 17.04 -5.16 -4.11
C ARG A 454 18.30 -4.69 -4.81
N ALA A 455 19.29 -5.57 -4.95
CA ALA A 455 20.54 -5.26 -5.65
C ALA A 455 20.27 -4.93 -7.13
N SER A 456 19.45 -5.74 -7.79
CA SER A 456 19.07 -5.53 -9.20
C SER A 456 18.32 -4.22 -9.39
N ASP A 457 17.40 -3.90 -8.47
CA ASP A 457 16.62 -2.67 -8.54
C ASP A 457 17.48 -1.43 -8.24
N LEU A 458 18.46 -1.53 -7.33
CA LEU A 458 19.42 -0.45 -7.10
C LEU A 458 20.23 -0.13 -8.36
N VAL A 459 20.78 -1.16 -9.01
CA VAL A 459 21.53 -1.00 -10.26
C VAL A 459 20.65 -0.45 -11.37
N ARG A 460 19.40 -0.92 -11.49
CA ARG A 460 18.46 -0.36 -12.46
C ARG A 460 18.23 1.14 -12.21
N ARG A 461 18.05 1.56 -10.96
CA ARG A 461 17.90 2.99 -10.62
C ARG A 461 19.17 3.79 -10.86
N MET A 462 20.35 3.21 -10.65
CA MET A 462 21.63 3.83 -11.04
C MET A 462 21.65 4.15 -12.53
N ILE A 463 21.20 3.22 -13.37
CA ILE A 463 21.15 3.39 -14.82
C ILE A 463 20.03 4.35 -15.26
N THR A 464 18.82 4.19 -14.73
CA THR A 464 17.62 4.87 -15.25
C THR A 464 17.32 6.20 -14.56
N GLU A 465 17.51 6.30 -13.25
CA GLU A 465 17.13 7.49 -12.47
C GLU A 465 18.31 8.42 -12.25
N PHE A 466 19.46 7.87 -11.83
CA PHE A 466 20.62 8.64 -11.40
C PHE A 466 21.61 8.94 -12.53
N GLY A 467 21.47 8.32 -13.70
CA GLY A 467 22.35 8.55 -14.85
C GLY A 467 23.80 8.11 -14.59
N MET A 468 23.99 7.04 -13.81
CA MET A 468 25.28 6.44 -13.42
C MET A 468 25.63 5.24 -14.33
N SER A 469 25.41 5.37 -15.63
CA SER A 469 25.86 4.38 -16.62
C SER A 469 26.72 5.05 -17.69
N ASP A 470 27.64 4.29 -18.29
CA ASP A 470 28.52 4.83 -19.32
C ASP A 470 27.74 5.38 -20.53
N ARG A 471 26.68 4.68 -20.92
CA ARG A 471 25.90 5.03 -22.11
C ARG A 471 24.85 6.11 -21.84
N TYR A 472 24.16 6.03 -20.70
CA TYR A 472 23.12 6.97 -20.32
C TYR A 472 23.58 7.82 -19.15
N ARG A 473 24.74 8.46 -19.33
CA ARG A 473 25.32 9.33 -18.31
C ARG A 473 24.60 10.68 -18.27
N ASN A 474 24.33 11.18 -17.06
CA ASN A 474 23.70 12.49 -16.83
C ASN A 474 22.32 12.67 -17.48
N ILE A 475 21.60 11.57 -17.74
CA ILE A 475 20.21 11.63 -18.20
C ILE A 475 19.34 10.73 -17.33
N THR A 476 18.08 11.11 -17.17
CA THR A 476 17.06 10.25 -16.54
C THR A 476 16.21 9.65 -17.64
N LEU A 477 16.10 8.31 -17.65
CA LEU A 477 15.19 7.60 -18.50
C LEU A 477 13.80 7.61 -17.86
N PRO A 478 12.71 7.78 -18.65
CA PRO A 478 11.37 7.79 -18.10
C PRO A 478 11.09 6.49 -17.36
N THR A 479 10.74 6.59 -16.07
CA THR A 479 10.31 5.43 -15.30
C THR A 479 8.94 5.00 -15.80
N THR A 480 8.76 3.71 -16.05
CA THR A 480 7.44 3.12 -16.28
C THR A 480 6.54 3.53 -15.11
N GLN A 481 5.62 4.47 -15.30
CA GLN A 481 4.58 4.70 -14.30
C GLN A 481 3.89 3.35 -14.10
N SER A 482 3.86 2.85 -12.86
CA SER A 482 3.10 1.66 -12.53
C SER A 482 1.64 1.91 -12.91
N GLY A 483 1.28 1.46 -14.11
CA GLY A 483 -0.10 1.38 -14.54
C GLY A 483 -0.88 0.55 -13.53
N ILE A 484 -2.17 0.86 -13.42
CA ILE A 484 -3.10 0.10 -12.60
C ILE A 484 -2.99 -1.39 -12.95
N ALA A 485 -3.05 -2.23 -11.92
CA ALA A 485 -3.07 -3.69 -12.00
C ALA A 485 -3.79 -4.20 -13.27
N GLY A 486 -3.02 -4.75 -14.21
CA GLY A 486 -3.52 -5.37 -15.44
C GLY A 486 -3.25 -4.64 -16.76
N VAL A 487 -2.87 -3.35 -16.74
CA VAL A 487 -2.43 -2.63 -17.95
C VAL A 487 -0.94 -2.39 -17.82
N GLY A 488 -0.14 -3.17 -18.56
CA GLY A 488 1.31 -3.01 -18.60
C GLY A 488 1.66 -1.55 -18.85
N GLY A 489 2.44 -0.95 -17.94
CA GLY A 489 2.87 0.44 -18.09
C GLY A 489 3.60 0.60 -19.42
N SER A 490 3.21 1.62 -20.19
CA SER A 490 3.94 1.99 -21.39
C SER A 490 5.36 2.39 -20.98
N ARG A 491 6.36 1.71 -21.54
CA ARG A 491 7.76 2.10 -21.40
C ARG A 491 8.03 3.18 -22.44
N ASP A 492 8.45 4.36 -22.03
CA ASP A 492 8.72 5.48 -22.96
C ASP A 492 10.14 5.43 -23.56
N TYR A 493 10.77 4.25 -23.61
CA TYR A 493 12.07 4.01 -24.23
C TYR A 493 12.08 2.75 -25.09
N SER A 494 13.00 2.69 -26.05
CA SER A 494 13.06 1.62 -27.05
C SER A 494 13.45 0.26 -26.45
N GLU A 495 13.07 -0.83 -27.13
CA GLU A 495 13.49 -2.19 -26.76
C GLU A 495 15.02 -2.33 -26.66
N LYS A 496 15.77 -1.67 -27.55
CA LYS A 496 17.24 -1.63 -27.50
C LYS A 496 17.79 -0.93 -26.25
N THR A 497 17.04 0.02 -25.68
CA THR A 497 17.38 0.67 -24.41
C THR A 497 17.11 -0.28 -23.24
N GLN A 498 15.97 -0.98 -23.27
CA GLN A 498 15.66 -2.03 -22.29
C GLN A 498 16.73 -3.13 -22.27
N GLU A 499 17.08 -3.65 -23.44
CA GLU A 499 18.11 -4.68 -23.60
C GLU A 499 19.45 -4.23 -22.99
N TYR A 500 19.83 -2.96 -23.21
CA TYR A 500 21.03 -2.40 -22.58
C TYR A 500 20.91 -2.35 -21.06
N ILE A 501 19.78 -1.87 -20.51
CA ILE A 501 19.57 -1.78 -19.07
C ILE A 501 19.68 -3.18 -18.44
N ASP A 502 19.03 -4.18 -19.04
CA ASP A 502 19.02 -5.55 -18.51
C ASP A 502 20.42 -6.19 -18.57
N ASN A 503 21.12 -6.04 -19.70
CA ASN A 503 22.49 -6.54 -19.86
C ASN A 503 23.47 -5.85 -18.91
N GLU A 504 23.36 -4.54 -18.75
CA GLU A 504 24.24 -3.76 -17.87
C GLU A 504 23.96 -4.06 -16.40
N THR A 505 22.68 -4.24 -16.04
CA THR A 505 22.29 -4.70 -14.70
C THR A 505 22.91 -6.06 -14.39
N ALA A 506 22.77 -7.02 -15.31
CA ALA A 506 23.36 -8.35 -15.14
C ALA A 506 24.89 -8.27 -15.04
N ARG A 507 25.55 -7.44 -15.86
CA ARG A 507 27.00 -7.24 -15.84
C ARG A 507 27.48 -6.73 -14.49
N ILE A 508 26.91 -5.62 -14.01
CA ILE A 508 27.32 -4.99 -12.75
C ILE A 508 27.07 -5.94 -11.57
N VAL A 509 25.88 -6.53 -11.46
CA VAL A 509 25.56 -7.44 -10.36
C VAL A 509 26.50 -8.65 -10.33
N ASN A 510 26.79 -9.26 -11.48
CA ASN A 510 27.71 -10.41 -11.55
C ASN A 510 29.16 -10.00 -11.23
N GLU A 511 29.62 -8.85 -11.72
CA GLU A 511 30.97 -8.36 -11.41
C GLU A 511 31.15 -8.10 -9.91
N ARG A 512 30.17 -7.42 -9.28
CA ARG A 512 30.17 -7.22 -7.82
C ARG A 512 30.10 -8.54 -7.06
N TYR A 513 29.28 -9.49 -7.53
CA TYR A 513 29.17 -10.82 -6.92
C TYR A 513 30.50 -11.56 -6.87
N GLU A 514 31.26 -11.58 -7.97
CA GLU A 514 32.58 -12.23 -8.02
C GLU A 514 33.59 -11.55 -7.09
N ILE A 515 33.56 -10.22 -6.97
CA ILE A 515 34.41 -9.46 -6.02
C ILE A 515 34.07 -9.86 -4.58
N VAL A 516 32.79 -9.83 -4.21
CA VAL A 516 32.32 -10.20 -2.88
C VAL A 516 32.69 -11.65 -2.56
N LYS A 517 32.47 -12.56 -3.50
CA LYS A 517 32.84 -13.98 -3.37
C LYS A 517 34.34 -14.15 -3.12
N ALA A 518 35.20 -13.51 -3.93
CA ALA A 518 36.65 -13.58 -3.75
C ALA A 518 37.10 -13.04 -2.38
N ASN A 519 36.49 -11.95 -1.92
CA ASN A 519 36.77 -11.38 -0.60
C ASN A 519 36.36 -12.32 0.54
N LEU A 520 35.21 -12.98 0.44
CA LEU A 520 34.76 -13.96 1.41
C LEU A 520 35.58 -15.26 1.36
N GLU A 521 36.03 -15.70 0.18
CA GLU A 521 36.96 -16.83 0.05
C GLU A 521 38.29 -16.56 0.73
N LYS A 522 38.87 -15.36 0.52
CA LYS A 522 40.10 -14.93 1.21
C LYS A 522 39.94 -14.94 2.73
N ASN A 523 38.75 -14.58 3.22
CA ASN A 523 38.44 -14.45 4.64
C ASN A 523 37.58 -15.61 5.19
N LYS A 524 37.66 -16.79 4.58
CA LYS A 524 36.83 -17.94 4.94
C LYS A 524 36.96 -18.37 6.40
N GLU A 525 38.15 -18.23 7.00
CA GLU A 525 38.35 -18.53 8.44
C GLU A 525 37.55 -17.59 9.35
N ALA A 526 37.49 -16.30 9.01
CA ALA A 526 36.70 -15.32 9.75
C ALA A 526 35.20 -15.66 9.64
N LEU A 527 34.72 -15.97 8.43
CA LEU A 527 33.34 -16.39 8.18
C LEU A 527 32.97 -17.62 9.04
N LEU A 528 33.79 -18.67 9.03
CA LEU A 528 33.56 -19.88 9.82
C LEU A 528 33.51 -19.58 11.33
N THR A 529 34.40 -18.72 11.82
CA THR A 529 34.46 -18.36 13.25
C THR A 529 33.22 -17.60 13.68
N ILE A 530 32.81 -16.59 12.90
CA ILE A 530 31.63 -15.77 13.18
C ILE A 530 30.36 -16.62 13.13
N THR A 531 30.24 -17.50 12.13
CA THR A 531 29.09 -18.40 12.00
C THR A 531 29.03 -19.42 13.14
N SER A 532 30.17 -19.93 13.64
CA SER A 532 30.19 -20.85 14.78
C SER A 532 29.60 -20.21 16.03
N GLU A 533 30.03 -18.98 16.36
CA GLU A 533 29.49 -18.24 17.51
C GLU A 533 27.99 -17.95 17.31
N LEU A 534 27.59 -17.55 16.09
CA LEU A 534 26.19 -17.27 15.76
C LEU A 534 25.29 -18.50 15.87
N LEU A 535 25.81 -19.71 15.65
CA LEU A 535 25.07 -20.96 15.82
C LEU A 535 24.94 -21.37 17.30
N GLU A 536 25.85 -20.91 18.16
CA GLU A 536 25.81 -21.14 19.60
C GLU A 536 24.85 -20.16 20.29
N ASP A 537 24.98 -18.87 20.03
CA ASP A 537 24.22 -17.80 20.72
C ASP A 537 22.95 -17.34 19.99
N GLU A 538 22.75 -17.74 18.72
CA GLU A 538 21.65 -17.36 17.82
C GLU A 538 21.54 -15.87 17.48
N VAL A 539 22.18 -15.02 18.27
CA VAL A 539 22.22 -13.57 18.16
C VAL A 539 23.63 -13.09 18.49
N LEU A 540 24.20 -12.25 17.63
CA LEU A 540 25.50 -11.63 17.83
C LEU A 540 25.37 -10.10 17.83
N SER A 541 25.94 -9.43 18.84
CA SER A 541 26.00 -7.97 18.87
C SER A 541 27.08 -7.44 17.93
N GLY A 542 26.91 -6.19 17.48
CA GLY A 542 27.88 -5.50 16.62
C GLY A 542 29.28 -5.43 17.22
N ASP A 543 29.39 -5.06 18.49
CA ASP A 543 30.68 -5.00 19.20
C ASP A 543 31.38 -6.36 19.22
N ARG A 544 30.64 -7.43 19.51
CA ARG A 544 31.18 -8.80 19.55
C ARG A 544 31.57 -9.28 18.16
N PHE A 545 30.77 -8.98 17.15
CA PHE A 545 31.08 -9.24 15.76
C PHE A 545 32.37 -8.54 15.34
N GLU A 546 32.54 -7.26 15.70
CA GLU A 546 33.72 -6.46 15.36
C GLU A 546 35.00 -7.03 16.00
N GLU A 547 34.93 -7.47 17.27
CA GLU A 547 36.03 -8.18 17.93
C GLU A 547 36.47 -9.43 17.17
N LEU A 548 35.50 -10.28 16.78
CA LEU A 548 35.76 -11.51 16.03
C LEU A 548 36.35 -11.21 14.65
N ALA A 549 35.77 -10.24 13.92
CA ALA A 549 36.24 -9.83 12.61
C ALA A 549 37.67 -9.28 12.67
N LYS A 550 37.99 -8.38 13.60
CA LYS A 550 39.35 -7.83 13.79
C LYS A 550 40.40 -8.91 14.05
N SER A 551 40.03 -9.98 14.74
CA SER A 551 40.98 -11.04 15.12
C SER A 551 41.34 -12.01 13.99
N LYS A 552 40.49 -12.12 12.96
CA LYS A 552 40.57 -13.17 11.92
C LYS A 552 40.58 -12.68 10.48
N VAL A 553 40.24 -11.42 10.22
CA VAL A 553 40.25 -10.86 8.86
C VAL A 553 41.68 -10.65 8.38
N ILE A 554 41.94 -11.11 7.15
CA ILE A 554 43.20 -10.93 6.45
C ILE A 554 43.10 -9.66 5.60
N GLY A 555 43.78 -8.60 6.05
CA GLY A 555 43.91 -7.31 5.34
C GLY A 555 44.33 -7.45 3.89
#